data_AF-U5QKR0-F1
#
_entry.id   AF-U5QKR0-F1
#
_cell.length_a   1.000
_cell.length_b   1.000
_cell.length_c   1.000
_cell.angle_alpha   90.00
_cell.angle_beta   90.00
_cell.angle_gamma   90.00
#
_symmetry.space_group_name_H-M   'P 1'
#
loop_
_entity.id
_entity.type
_entity.pdbx_description
1 polymer ?
#
loop_
_entity_poly.entity_id
_entity_poly.type
_entity_poly.pdbx_seq_one_letter_code
_entity_poly.pdbx_strand_id
1 'polypeptide(L)'
;MITNSPSTLSERWKRLVVADRSYIEARMRLFDSLHADGLLLDEKSYSYPRQNELVMVFFKRLPDTFLDSFAEREFESKSRALYQEFVLRQEELSAALEAVLPTGSELLNLLKIALSDPSERATALRFTNFLRRYNDVLTNEDNFEQIFSELLYIASSYSGFTDLAREIILSLSREWLLANIEKYSEGILEDGTYEEYSGLIKLYSEIDPSLAFKLARRAADSADEDIREIGEMYLVEYQNR
;
A
#
# COMPACT_ATOMS: atom_id res chain seq x y z
N MET A 1 -0.72 2.79 38.77
CA MET A 1 -0.66 1.76 37.69
C MET A 1 0.51 2.11 36.81
N ILE A 2 1.55 1.26 36.76
CA ILE A 2 2.68 1.45 35.86
C ILE A 2 2.20 0.95 34.49
N THR A 3 1.91 1.85 33.57
CA THR A 3 1.64 1.47 32.19
C THR A 3 2.98 1.06 31.57
N ASN A 4 3.15 -0.24 31.27
CA ASN A 4 4.30 -0.77 30.55
C ASN A 4 4.27 -0.25 29.11
N SER A 5 4.67 1.01 28.94
CA SER A 5 4.90 1.61 27.64
C SER A 5 6.03 0.85 26.96
N PRO A 6 5.85 0.44 25.69
CA PRO A 6 6.84 -0.31 24.93
C PRO A 6 8.12 0.52 24.82
N SER A 7 9.23 -0.10 25.22
CA SER A 7 10.49 0.58 25.46
C SER A 7 11.27 0.85 24.18
N THR A 8 11.08 0.03 23.13
CA THR A 8 11.81 0.13 21.87
C THR A 8 10.91 0.39 20.66
N LEU A 9 11.47 0.99 19.60
CA LEU A 9 10.77 1.21 18.34
C LEU A 9 10.27 -0.11 17.71
N SER A 10 11.06 -1.18 17.80
CA SER A 10 10.67 -2.52 17.33
C SER A 10 9.46 -3.08 18.08
N GLU A 11 9.38 -2.88 19.40
CA GLU A 11 8.20 -3.28 20.19
C GLU A 11 6.96 -2.48 19.79
N ARG A 12 7.11 -1.18 19.54
CA ARG A 12 6.03 -0.31 19.07
C ARG A 12 5.55 -0.74 17.69
N TRP A 13 6.46 -1.06 16.77
CA TRP A 13 6.17 -1.59 15.46
C TRP A 13 5.34 -2.87 15.52
N LYS A 14 5.76 -3.84 16.34
CA LYS A 14 5.02 -5.09 16.52
C LYS A 14 3.59 -4.85 17.04
N ARG A 15 3.41 -3.89 17.94
CA ARG A 15 2.06 -3.49 18.38
C ARG A 15 1.25 -2.87 17.26
N LEU A 16 1.86 -2.04 16.40
CA LEU A 16 1.21 -1.49 15.23
C LEU A 16 0.78 -2.59 14.25
N VAL A 17 1.64 -3.57 13.94
CA VAL A 17 1.30 -4.72 13.09
C VAL A 17 0.10 -5.49 13.64
N VAL A 18 0.07 -5.75 14.95
CA VAL A 18 -1.07 -6.43 15.59
C VAL A 18 -2.34 -5.58 15.49
N ALA A 19 -2.27 -4.30 15.84
CA ALA A 19 -3.41 -3.40 15.82
C ALA A 19 -3.99 -3.23 14.40
N ASP A 20 -3.13 -3.10 13.39
CA ASP A 20 -3.51 -2.97 12.00
C ASP A 20 -4.24 -4.23 11.49
N ARG A 21 -3.73 -5.43 11.81
CA ARG A 21 -4.42 -6.68 11.48
C ARG A 21 -5.78 -6.80 12.17
N SER A 22 -5.84 -6.54 13.48
CA SER A 22 -7.11 -6.60 14.24
C SER A 22 -8.13 -5.60 13.73
N TYR A 23 -7.69 -4.40 13.34
CA TYR A 23 -8.54 -3.41 12.68
C TYR A 23 -9.11 -3.91 11.35
N ILE A 24 -8.26 -4.48 10.48
CA ILE A 24 -8.70 -5.03 9.19
C ILE A 24 -9.71 -6.16 9.40
N GLU A 25 -9.46 -7.07 10.34
CA GLU A 25 -10.38 -8.17 10.65
C GLU A 25 -11.73 -7.68 11.19
N ALA A 26 -11.74 -6.69 12.08
CA ALA A 26 -12.97 -6.09 12.59
C ALA A 26 -13.74 -5.36 11.48
N ARG A 27 -13.02 -4.63 10.61
CA ARG A 27 -13.59 -3.98 9.43
C ARG A 27 -14.24 -5.00 8.50
N MET A 28 -13.54 -6.07 8.10
CA MET A 28 -14.10 -7.08 7.20
C MET A 28 -15.38 -7.71 7.77
N ARG A 29 -15.38 -8.09 9.05
CA ARG A 29 -16.58 -8.65 9.70
C ARG A 29 -17.75 -7.66 9.74
N LEU A 30 -17.49 -6.39 10.02
CA LEU A 30 -18.52 -5.35 9.96
C LEU A 30 -19.09 -5.23 8.55
N PHE A 31 -18.23 -5.15 7.53
CA PHE A 31 -18.64 -5.05 6.13
C PHE A 31 -19.47 -6.26 5.68
N ASP A 32 -19.05 -7.48 6.01
CA ASP A 32 -19.80 -8.71 5.69
C ASP A 32 -21.20 -8.69 6.32
N SER A 33 -21.31 -8.20 7.55
CA SER A 33 -22.59 -8.06 8.25
C SER A 33 -23.48 -7.01 7.57
N LEU A 34 -22.94 -5.83 7.26
CA LEU A 34 -23.68 -4.78 6.57
C LEU A 34 -24.14 -5.20 5.17
N HIS A 35 -23.34 -6.01 4.47
CA HIS A 35 -23.71 -6.56 3.17
C HIS A 35 -24.84 -7.59 3.31
N ALA A 36 -24.75 -8.50 4.29
CA ALA A 36 -25.80 -9.48 4.58
C ALA A 36 -27.14 -8.81 4.94
N ASP A 37 -27.09 -7.65 5.60
CA ASP A 37 -28.26 -6.87 6.00
C ASP A 37 -28.82 -6.00 4.84
N GLY A 38 -28.22 -6.05 3.65
CA GLY A 38 -28.63 -5.22 2.50
C GLY A 38 -28.39 -3.72 2.70
N LEU A 39 -27.51 -3.36 3.64
CA LEU A 39 -27.17 -1.97 3.97
C LEU A 39 -26.06 -1.39 3.08
N LEU A 40 -25.40 -2.24 2.29
CA LEU A 40 -24.38 -1.85 1.32
C LEU A 40 -24.84 -2.14 -0.11
N LEU A 41 -24.79 -1.14 -0.99
CA LEU A 41 -25.54 -1.14 -2.25
C LEU A 41 -24.79 -1.67 -3.50
N ASP A 42 -23.50 -2.02 -3.46
CA ASP A 42 -22.82 -2.51 -4.67
C ASP A 42 -21.52 -3.30 -4.41
N GLU A 43 -21.48 -4.57 -4.87
CA GLU A 43 -20.29 -5.44 -4.87
C GLU A 43 -19.12 -4.87 -5.71
N LYS A 44 -19.39 -4.04 -6.73
CA LYS A 44 -18.36 -3.50 -7.63
C LYS A 44 -17.54 -2.35 -7.03
N SER A 45 -17.94 -1.85 -5.86
CA SER A 45 -17.19 -0.85 -5.11
C SER A 45 -16.01 -1.45 -4.32
N TYR A 46 -15.90 -2.79 -4.25
CA TYR A 46 -14.98 -3.51 -3.37
C TYR A 46 -13.71 -4.05 -4.02
N SER A 47 -13.30 -3.55 -5.19
CA SER A 47 -11.97 -3.92 -5.69
C SER A 47 -10.90 -3.47 -4.68
N TYR A 48 -9.97 -4.38 -4.37
CA TYR A 48 -8.89 -4.20 -3.40
C TYR A 48 -8.19 -2.82 -3.45
N PRO A 49 -7.95 -2.18 -4.62
CA PRO A 49 -7.37 -0.84 -4.65
C PRO A 49 -8.25 0.27 -4.03
N ARG A 50 -9.58 0.17 -4.03
CA ARG A 50 -10.47 1.15 -3.36
C ARG A 50 -10.57 0.95 -1.85
N GLN A 51 -10.11 -0.18 -1.31
CA GLN A 51 -10.08 -0.38 0.13
C GLN A 51 -9.08 0.54 0.84
N ASN A 52 -8.10 1.09 0.11
CA ASN A 52 -7.15 2.11 0.57
C ASN A 52 -7.77 3.51 0.67
N GLU A 53 -8.79 3.85 -0.11
CA GLU A 53 -9.54 5.10 0.09
C GLU A 53 -10.41 5.05 1.35
N LEU A 54 -10.87 3.87 1.77
CA LEU A 54 -11.47 3.70 3.10
C LEU A 54 -10.41 3.69 4.21
N VAL A 55 -9.14 3.43 3.89
CA VAL A 55 -8.01 3.80 4.76
C VAL A 55 -7.86 5.33 4.85
N MET A 56 -8.41 6.12 3.92
CA MET A 56 -8.40 7.58 3.98
C MET A 56 -9.60 8.18 4.73
N VAL A 57 -10.64 7.39 5.02
CA VAL A 57 -11.67 7.76 6.00
C VAL A 57 -11.12 7.71 7.44
N PHE A 58 -9.88 7.21 7.64
CA PHE A 58 -9.21 7.13 8.95
C PHE A 58 -9.19 8.44 9.76
N PHE A 59 -9.31 9.62 9.12
CA PHE A 59 -9.26 10.93 9.79
C PHE A 59 -10.54 11.72 9.77
N LYS A 60 -11.58 11.26 9.07
CA LYS A 60 -12.94 11.72 9.30
C LYS A 60 -13.63 10.60 10.04
N ARG A 61 -13.69 10.73 11.37
CA ARG A 61 -14.70 10.04 12.21
C ARG A 61 -15.93 9.86 11.32
N LEU A 62 -16.34 8.61 11.04
CA LEU A 62 -17.67 8.42 10.44
C LEU A 62 -18.58 9.32 11.28
N PRO A 63 -19.22 10.33 10.68
CA PRO A 63 -19.87 11.35 11.48
C PRO A 63 -20.83 10.61 12.41
N ASP A 64 -21.03 11.08 13.64
CA ASP A 64 -21.95 10.43 14.58
C ASP A 64 -23.33 10.20 13.91
N THR A 65 -23.65 11.06 12.92
CA THR A 65 -24.79 10.98 12.02
C THR A 65 -24.84 9.76 11.09
N PHE A 66 -23.74 9.06 10.83
CA PHE A 66 -23.72 7.79 10.09
C PHE A 66 -24.51 6.76 10.88
N LEU A 67 -24.23 6.62 12.18
CA LEU A 67 -25.05 5.78 13.05
C LEU A 67 -26.48 6.31 13.19
N ASP A 68 -26.68 7.63 13.24
CA ASP A 68 -28.04 8.19 13.29
C ASP A 68 -28.85 7.84 12.03
N SER A 69 -28.21 7.78 10.86
CA SER A 69 -28.85 7.34 9.61
C SER A 69 -29.22 5.85 9.60
N PHE A 70 -28.55 5.02 10.41
CA PHE A 70 -28.91 3.62 10.63
C PHE A 70 -29.85 3.43 11.83
N ALA A 71 -30.00 4.41 12.71
CA ALA A 71 -30.87 4.32 13.89
C ALA A 71 -32.37 4.27 13.52
N GLU A 72 -32.74 4.76 12.33
CA GLU A 72 -34.11 4.69 11.81
C GLU A 72 -34.44 3.36 11.11
N ARG A 73 -33.43 2.59 10.71
CA ARG A 73 -33.59 1.19 10.24
C ARG A 73 -33.31 0.28 11.43
N GLU A 74 -33.87 -0.93 11.47
CA GLU A 74 -33.49 -1.91 12.50
C GLU A 74 -32.03 -2.33 12.26
N PHE A 75 -31.08 -1.53 12.76
CA PHE A 75 -29.69 -1.91 12.81
C PHE A 75 -29.60 -3.08 13.77
N GLU A 76 -29.53 -4.29 13.22
CA GLU A 76 -29.58 -5.52 14.00
C GLU A 76 -28.54 -5.48 15.13
N SER A 77 -28.89 -6.07 16.27
CA SER A 77 -28.02 -6.12 17.46
C SER A 77 -26.59 -6.59 17.12
N LYS A 78 -26.47 -7.50 16.14
CA LYS A 78 -25.20 -8.01 15.62
C LYS A 78 -24.35 -6.93 14.92
N SER A 79 -24.92 -6.19 13.97
CA SER A 79 -24.23 -5.13 13.23
C SER A 79 -23.81 -3.98 14.16
N ARG A 80 -24.60 -3.72 15.21
CA ARG A 80 -24.21 -2.78 16.30
C ARG A 80 -22.96 -3.24 17.06
N ALA A 81 -22.92 -4.49 17.49
CA ALA A 81 -21.77 -5.03 18.20
C ALA A 81 -20.50 -5.00 17.34
N LEU A 82 -20.61 -5.37 16.06
CA LEU A 82 -19.49 -5.33 15.12
C LEU A 82 -19.00 -3.91 14.85
N TYR A 83 -19.89 -2.91 14.79
CA TYR A 83 -19.50 -1.52 14.66
C TYR A 83 -18.73 -1.03 15.89
N GLN A 84 -19.20 -1.35 17.10
CA GLN A 84 -18.50 -1.00 18.34
C GLN A 84 -17.11 -1.64 18.40
N GLU A 85 -16.99 -2.90 17.99
CA GLU A 85 -15.69 -3.57 17.87
C GLU A 85 -14.78 -2.86 16.85
N PHE A 86 -15.30 -2.51 15.67
CA PHE A 86 -14.57 -1.75 14.66
C PHE A 86 -14.03 -0.42 15.21
N VAL A 87 -14.86 0.36 15.91
CA VAL A 87 -14.43 1.64 16.52
C VAL A 87 -13.32 1.41 17.56
N LEU A 88 -13.47 0.41 18.43
CA LEU A 88 -12.44 0.07 19.42
C LEU A 88 -11.10 -0.28 18.75
N ARG A 89 -11.12 -1.12 17.69
CA ARG A 89 -9.90 -1.47 16.96
C ARG A 89 -9.29 -0.28 16.22
N GLN A 90 -10.10 0.66 15.76
CA GLN A 90 -9.63 1.90 15.16
C GLN A 90 -8.89 2.76 16.19
N GLU A 91 -9.41 2.88 17.41
CA GLU A 91 -8.74 3.61 18.49
C GLU A 91 -7.41 2.95 18.88
N GLU A 92 -7.38 1.61 18.97
CA GLU A 92 -6.15 0.85 19.22
C GLU A 92 -5.10 1.07 18.11
N LEU A 93 -5.52 1.05 16.84
CA LEU A 93 -4.65 1.34 15.71
C LEU A 93 -4.11 2.77 15.74
N SER A 94 -4.96 3.76 16.02
CA SER A 94 -4.55 5.17 16.15
C SER A 94 -3.49 5.33 17.25
N ALA A 95 -3.72 4.75 18.43
CA ALA A 95 -2.76 4.79 19.53
C ALA A 95 -1.43 4.08 19.18
N ALA A 96 -1.49 2.97 18.45
CA ALA A 96 -0.30 2.25 18.01
C ALA A 96 0.49 3.05 16.95
N LEU A 97 -0.20 3.71 16.02
CA LEU A 97 0.41 4.61 15.03
C LEU A 97 1.15 5.75 15.74
N GLU A 98 0.49 6.45 16.66
CA GLU A 98 1.10 7.54 17.43
C GLU A 98 2.35 7.08 18.21
N ALA A 99 2.34 5.87 18.77
CA ALA A 99 3.50 5.32 19.46
C ALA A 99 4.70 5.09 18.52
N VAL A 100 4.45 4.72 17.26
CA VAL A 100 5.45 4.46 16.23
C VAL A 100 5.92 5.74 15.51
N LEU A 101 5.37 6.91 15.83
CA LEU A 101 5.86 8.18 15.27
C LEU A 101 7.04 8.76 16.07
N PRO A 102 8.31 8.47 15.70
CA PRO A 102 9.41 9.41 15.84
C PRO A 102 10.05 9.78 14.50
N THR A 103 10.58 11.01 14.41
CA THR A 103 11.28 11.55 13.25
C THR A 103 12.74 11.13 13.25
N GLY A 104 13.16 10.26 12.32
CA GLY A 104 14.59 9.96 12.15
C GLY A 104 14.91 8.71 11.30
N SER A 105 16.20 8.41 11.21
CA SER A 105 16.76 7.29 10.44
C SER A 105 16.35 5.90 10.95
N GLU A 106 16.02 5.77 12.24
CA GLU A 106 15.56 4.50 12.82
C GLU A 106 14.25 4.01 12.20
N LEU A 107 13.35 4.94 11.86
CA LEU A 107 12.07 4.64 11.22
C LEU A 107 12.28 4.10 9.79
N LEU A 108 13.20 4.69 9.03
CA LEU A 108 13.50 4.25 7.67
C LEU A 108 14.11 2.84 7.67
N ASN A 109 15.03 2.56 8.60
CA ASN A 109 15.59 1.21 8.76
C ASN A 109 14.50 0.19 9.16
N LEU A 110 13.59 0.57 10.05
CA LEU A 110 12.46 -0.28 10.42
C LEU A 110 11.56 -0.57 9.21
N LEU A 111 11.17 0.47 8.46
CA LEU A 111 10.35 0.33 7.26
C LEU A 111 11.01 -0.58 6.23
N LYS A 112 12.32 -0.41 5.99
CA LYS A 112 13.09 -1.26 5.08
C LYS A 112 13.01 -2.73 5.44
N ILE A 113 13.22 -3.05 6.72
CA ILE A 113 13.12 -4.41 7.25
C ILE A 113 11.67 -4.93 7.10
N ALA A 114 10.68 -4.13 7.47
CA ALA A 114 9.28 -4.52 7.46
C ALA A 114 8.69 -4.68 6.04
N LEU A 115 9.13 -3.88 5.07
CA LEU A 115 8.77 -4.05 3.65
C LEU A 115 9.33 -5.35 3.08
N SER A 116 10.52 -5.76 3.56
CA SER A 116 11.17 -7.00 3.15
C SER A 116 10.50 -8.23 3.76
N ASP A 117 9.96 -8.14 4.98
CA ASP A 117 9.23 -9.23 5.65
C ASP A 117 7.80 -9.40 5.09
N PRO A 118 7.46 -10.52 4.42
CA PRO A 118 6.12 -10.74 3.87
C PRO A 118 4.99 -10.64 4.89
N SER A 119 5.25 -10.94 6.16
CA SER A 119 4.25 -10.88 7.23
C SER A 119 3.95 -9.45 7.68
N GLU A 120 4.92 -8.54 7.59
CA GLU A 120 4.79 -7.14 8.03
C GLU A 120 4.56 -6.17 6.86
N ARG A 121 4.85 -6.59 5.63
CA ARG A 121 4.81 -5.80 4.40
C ARG A 121 3.53 -5.01 4.19
N ALA A 122 2.37 -5.63 4.45
CA ALA A 122 1.08 -4.99 4.28
C ALA A 122 0.95 -3.74 5.16
N THR A 123 1.33 -3.88 6.44
CA THR A 123 1.36 -2.80 7.43
C THR A 123 2.42 -1.78 7.06
N ALA A 124 3.61 -2.21 6.64
CA ALA A 124 4.70 -1.35 6.19
C ALA A 124 4.29 -0.44 5.03
N LEU A 125 3.61 -0.98 4.01
CA LEU A 125 3.13 -0.19 2.87
C LEU A 125 2.04 0.80 3.26
N ARG A 126 1.04 0.38 4.04
CA ARG A 126 -0.01 1.28 4.53
C ARG A 126 0.59 2.42 5.36
N PHE A 127 1.53 2.09 6.24
CA PHE A 127 2.20 3.09 7.07
C PHE A 127 3.11 4.01 6.26
N THR A 128 3.82 3.49 5.25
CA THR A 128 4.62 4.29 4.31
C THR A 128 3.73 5.27 3.54
N ASN A 129 2.59 4.82 3.01
CA ASN A 129 1.62 5.70 2.33
C ASN A 129 1.06 6.77 3.28
N PHE A 130 0.75 6.39 4.52
CA PHE A 130 0.32 7.32 5.56
C PHE A 130 1.38 8.39 5.83
N LEU A 131 2.63 8.00 6.09
CA LEU A 131 3.72 8.93 6.35
C LEU A 131 3.98 9.86 5.16
N ARG A 132 3.92 9.35 3.93
CA ARG A 132 4.10 10.17 2.70
C ARG A 132 3.04 11.26 2.56
N ARG A 133 1.82 11.04 3.04
CA ARG A 133 0.69 11.99 2.96
C ARG A 133 0.64 12.99 4.11
N TYR A 134 1.02 12.55 5.31
CA TYR A 134 0.71 13.27 6.54
C TYR A 134 1.94 13.60 7.39
N ASN A 135 3.15 13.26 6.94
CA ASN A 135 4.37 13.46 7.71
C ASN A 135 5.56 13.91 6.83
N ASP A 136 6.35 14.84 7.35
CA ASP A 136 7.49 15.41 6.61
C ASP A 136 8.64 14.40 6.39
N VAL A 137 8.71 13.32 7.19
CA VAL A 137 9.83 12.34 7.13
C VAL A 137 9.99 11.72 5.75
N LEU A 138 8.89 11.29 5.12
CA LEU A 138 8.91 10.71 3.78
C LEU A 138 8.55 11.72 2.69
N THR A 139 8.35 13.00 3.04
CA THR A 139 8.17 14.07 2.06
C THR A 139 9.49 14.39 1.35
N ASN A 140 10.62 14.30 2.09
CA ASN A 140 11.96 14.40 1.54
C ASN A 140 12.33 13.14 0.72
N GLU A 141 12.70 13.35 -0.54
CA GLU A 141 13.10 12.29 -1.47
C GLU A 141 14.40 11.56 -1.05
N ASP A 142 15.33 12.23 -0.34
CA ASP A 142 16.55 11.61 0.19
C ASP A 142 16.25 10.53 1.25
N ASN A 143 15.21 10.75 2.05
CA ASN A 143 14.76 9.76 3.03
C ASN A 143 14.02 8.61 2.34
N PHE A 144 13.22 8.94 1.33
CA PHE A 144 12.47 7.96 0.57
C PHE A 144 13.38 7.03 -0.25
N GLU A 145 14.50 7.55 -0.77
CA GLU A 145 15.52 6.78 -1.49
C GLU A 145 15.96 5.53 -0.71
N GLN A 146 16.00 5.60 0.62
CA GLN A 146 16.47 4.52 1.49
C GLN A 146 15.57 3.27 1.51
N ILE A 147 14.30 3.43 1.13
CA ILE A 147 13.29 2.36 1.06
C ILE A 147 12.79 2.13 -0.37
N PHE A 148 13.33 2.86 -1.35
CA PHE A 148 12.79 2.85 -2.71
C PHE A 148 12.97 1.51 -3.41
N SER A 149 14.11 0.84 -3.21
CA SER A 149 14.37 -0.48 -3.79
C SER A 149 13.32 -1.51 -3.35
N GLU A 150 12.96 -1.53 -2.07
CA GLU A 150 11.96 -2.45 -1.52
C GLU A 150 10.58 -2.15 -2.10
N LEU A 151 10.22 -0.87 -2.24
CA LEU A 151 8.96 -0.46 -2.86
C LEU A 151 8.92 -0.86 -4.34
N LEU A 152 10.01 -0.63 -5.08
CA LEU A 152 10.09 -0.93 -6.50
C LEU A 152 9.99 -2.43 -6.76
N TYR A 153 10.63 -3.26 -5.93
CA TYR A 153 10.49 -4.72 -5.98
C TYR A 153 9.04 -5.18 -5.75
N ILE A 154 8.35 -4.58 -4.77
CA ILE A 154 6.93 -4.91 -4.54
C ILE A 154 6.07 -4.47 -5.75
N ALA A 155 6.37 -3.31 -6.34
CA ALA A 155 5.65 -2.75 -7.47
C ALA A 155 5.92 -3.48 -8.81
N SER A 156 7.04 -4.21 -8.93
CA SER A 156 7.38 -5.01 -10.11
C SER A 156 6.72 -6.38 -10.11
N SER A 157 6.41 -6.95 -8.93
CA SER A 157 5.70 -8.24 -8.81
C SER A 157 4.17 -8.11 -9.00
N TYR A 158 3.47 -9.23 -9.18
CA TYR A 158 2.01 -9.38 -9.14
C TYR A 158 1.57 -9.90 -7.76
N SER A 159 1.81 -9.09 -6.73
CA SER A 159 1.30 -9.34 -5.38
C SER A 159 0.00 -8.60 -5.09
N GLY A 160 -0.71 -8.97 -4.02
CA GLY A 160 -1.87 -8.22 -3.52
C GLY A 160 -1.55 -6.79 -3.06
N PHE A 161 -0.28 -6.37 -3.09
CA PHE A 161 0.18 -5.05 -2.66
C PHE A 161 0.82 -4.22 -3.78
N THR A 162 0.86 -4.76 -5.00
CA THR A 162 1.48 -4.11 -6.18
C THR A 162 0.95 -2.71 -6.41
N ASP A 163 -0.38 -2.56 -6.43
CA ASP A 163 -1.01 -1.27 -6.73
C ASP A 163 -0.71 -0.22 -5.64
N LEU A 164 -0.68 -0.62 -4.37
CA LEU A 164 -0.33 0.29 -3.27
C LEU A 164 1.14 0.71 -3.34
N ALA A 165 2.05 -0.21 -3.67
CA ALA A 165 3.45 0.14 -3.87
C ALA A 165 3.62 1.12 -5.05
N ARG A 166 2.93 0.90 -6.17
CA ARG A 166 2.92 1.83 -7.31
C ARG A 166 2.35 3.18 -6.95
N GLU A 167 1.23 3.23 -6.23
CA GLU A 167 0.63 4.47 -5.73
C GLU A 167 1.62 5.30 -4.90
N ILE A 168 2.36 4.64 -3.99
CA ILE A 168 3.38 5.28 -3.17
C ILE A 168 4.52 5.81 -4.07
N ILE A 169 5.02 5.01 -5.00
CA ILE A 169 6.10 5.41 -5.93
C ILE A 169 5.67 6.59 -6.79
N LEU A 170 4.47 6.55 -7.38
CA LEU A 170 3.92 7.59 -8.25
C LEU A 170 3.56 8.88 -7.49
N SER A 171 3.59 8.87 -6.16
CA SER A 171 3.47 10.09 -5.35
C SER A 171 4.77 10.91 -5.29
N LEU A 172 5.89 10.38 -5.78
CA LEU A 172 7.15 11.13 -5.95
C LEU A 172 7.04 12.15 -7.08
N SER A 173 7.94 13.14 -7.08
CA SER A 173 8.03 14.03 -8.23
C SER A 173 8.43 13.23 -9.48
N ARG A 174 7.83 13.61 -10.62
CA ARG A 174 8.16 12.95 -11.90
C ARG A 174 9.63 13.13 -12.23
N GLU A 175 10.19 14.30 -11.92
CA GLU A 175 11.59 14.63 -12.13
C GLU A 175 12.51 13.68 -11.36
N TRP A 176 12.22 13.40 -10.09
CA TRP A 176 13.00 12.45 -9.31
C TRP A 176 12.88 11.03 -9.86
N LEU A 177 11.67 10.60 -10.23
CA LEU A 177 11.44 9.27 -10.80
C LEU A 177 12.24 9.09 -12.11
N LEU A 178 12.19 10.05 -13.01
CA LEU A 178 12.94 10.02 -14.27
C LEU A 178 14.46 9.96 -14.04
N ALA A 179 14.96 10.61 -12.99
CA ALA A 179 16.39 10.63 -12.66
C ALA A 179 16.87 9.32 -12.00
N ASN A 180 15.97 8.57 -11.36
CA ASN A 180 16.36 7.48 -10.45
C ASN A 180 15.84 6.10 -10.84
N ILE A 181 14.65 5.97 -11.45
CA ILE A 181 13.96 4.68 -11.51
C ILE A 181 14.75 3.60 -12.25
N GLU A 182 15.42 3.94 -13.36
CA GLU A 182 16.24 2.99 -14.11
C GLU A 182 17.40 2.44 -13.25
N LYS A 183 18.06 3.30 -12.46
CA LYS A 183 19.16 2.92 -11.55
C LYS A 183 18.71 1.88 -10.53
N TYR A 184 17.54 2.04 -9.93
CA TYR A 184 17.02 1.10 -8.92
C TYR A 184 16.39 -0.15 -9.53
N SER A 185 15.89 -0.06 -10.75
CA SER A 185 15.31 -1.21 -11.44
C SER A 185 16.35 -2.23 -11.89
N GLU A 186 17.61 -1.83 -12.09
CA GLU A 186 18.60 -2.70 -12.72
C GLU A 186 18.81 -4.00 -11.93
N GLY A 187 18.95 -3.92 -10.60
CA GLY A 187 19.09 -5.12 -9.77
C GLY A 187 17.85 -6.02 -9.77
N ILE A 188 16.66 -5.48 -10.08
CA ILE A 188 15.44 -6.27 -10.24
C ILE A 188 15.42 -6.94 -11.62
N LEU A 189 15.94 -6.26 -12.65
CA LEU A 189 15.95 -6.74 -14.05
C LEU A 189 17.07 -7.74 -14.34
N GLU A 190 18.18 -7.71 -13.59
CA GLU A 190 19.30 -8.66 -13.72
C GLU A 190 18.87 -10.10 -13.45
N ASP A 191 18.09 -10.30 -12.38
CA ASP A 191 17.53 -11.61 -11.99
C ASP A 191 16.02 -11.71 -12.27
N GLY A 192 15.47 -10.72 -12.97
CA GLY A 192 14.03 -10.59 -13.21
C GLY A 192 13.51 -11.57 -14.24
N THR A 193 12.26 -11.96 -14.08
CA THR A 193 11.55 -12.84 -15.01
C THR A 193 10.55 -12.04 -15.84
N TYR A 194 9.72 -12.75 -16.61
CA TYR A 194 8.52 -12.20 -17.24
C TYR A 194 7.75 -11.25 -16.32
N GLU A 195 7.55 -11.64 -15.06
CA GLU A 195 6.74 -10.90 -14.09
C GLU A 195 7.33 -9.51 -13.80
N GLU A 196 8.60 -9.45 -13.40
CA GLU A 196 9.27 -8.19 -13.07
C GLU A 196 9.36 -7.26 -14.29
N TYR A 197 9.67 -7.80 -15.47
CA TYR A 197 9.70 -7.00 -16.70
C TYR A 197 8.32 -6.44 -17.03
N SER A 198 7.27 -7.27 -16.97
CA SER A 198 5.89 -6.85 -17.20
C SER A 198 5.44 -5.77 -16.22
N GLY A 199 5.72 -5.97 -14.93
CA GLY A 199 5.36 -5.03 -13.87
C GLY A 199 6.08 -3.70 -13.99
N LEU A 200 7.37 -3.70 -14.30
CA LEU A 200 8.16 -2.49 -14.49
C LEU A 200 7.78 -1.74 -15.77
N ILE A 201 7.52 -2.42 -16.89
CA ILE A 201 7.02 -1.78 -18.12
C ILE A 201 5.70 -1.06 -17.84
N LYS A 202 4.77 -1.71 -17.11
CA LYS A 202 3.51 -1.09 -16.72
C LYS A 202 3.73 0.14 -15.84
N LEU A 203 4.54 0.04 -14.78
CA LEU A 203 4.86 1.19 -13.92
C LEU A 203 5.52 2.33 -14.72
N TYR A 204 6.47 2.02 -15.61
CA TYR A 204 7.17 3.02 -16.42
C TYR A 204 6.18 3.75 -17.33
N SER A 205 5.16 3.07 -17.84
CA SER A 205 4.15 3.68 -18.70
C SER A 205 3.29 4.72 -17.98
N GLU A 206 3.14 4.58 -16.66
CA GLU A 206 2.42 5.54 -15.82
C GLU A 206 3.30 6.77 -15.48
N ILE A 207 4.63 6.64 -15.57
CA ILE A 207 5.60 7.71 -15.31
C ILE A 207 5.93 8.48 -16.59
N ASP A 208 6.39 7.75 -17.61
CA ASP A 208 6.80 8.27 -18.91
C ASP A 208 6.78 7.17 -19.98
N PRO A 209 5.98 7.32 -21.05
CA PRO A 209 5.88 6.32 -22.11
C PRO A 209 7.22 5.98 -22.80
N SER A 210 8.18 6.91 -22.84
CA SER A 210 9.50 6.65 -23.45
C SER A 210 10.36 5.72 -22.59
N LEU A 211 10.23 5.76 -21.26
CA LEU A 211 10.86 4.79 -20.36
C LEU A 211 10.32 3.39 -20.60
N ALA A 212 8.99 3.27 -20.68
CA ALA A 212 8.33 1.99 -20.94
C ALA A 212 8.77 1.42 -22.30
N PHE A 213 8.81 2.25 -23.34
CA PHE A 213 9.29 1.86 -24.66
C PHE A 213 10.75 1.38 -24.64
N LYS A 214 11.64 2.08 -23.93
CA LYS A 214 13.05 1.69 -23.78
C LYS A 214 13.18 0.32 -23.10
N LEU A 215 12.43 0.08 -22.02
CA LEU A 215 12.46 -1.20 -21.31
C LEU A 215 11.84 -2.33 -22.15
N ALA A 216 10.72 -2.08 -22.84
CA ALA A 216 10.11 -3.05 -23.74
C ALA A 216 11.05 -3.46 -24.88
N ARG A 217 11.81 -2.51 -25.44
CA ARG A 217 12.84 -2.82 -26.45
C ARG A 217 13.96 -3.69 -25.88
N ARG A 218 14.46 -3.39 -24.68
CA ARG A 218 15.43 -4.25 -23.99
C ARG A 218 14.88 -5.66 -23.78
N ALA A 219 13.62 -5.77 -23.37
CA ALA A 219 12.95 -7.05 -23.15
C ALA A 219 12.85 -7.85 -24.46
N ALA A 220 12.45 -7.21 -25.57
CA ALA A 220 12.36 -7.84 -26.89
C ALA A 220 13.72 -8.33 -27.43
N ASP A 221 14.82 -7.73 -27.00
CA ASP A 221 16.18 -8.18 -27.34
C ASP A 221 16.70 -9.30 -26.41
N SER A 222 15.89 -9.77 -25.44
CA SER A 222 16.27 -10.82 -24.49
C SER A 222 16.40 -12.20 -25.14
N ALA A 223 17.36 -12.98 -24.64
CA ALA A 223 17.51 -14.38 -25.01
C ALA A 223 16.42 -15.26 -24.38
N ASP A 224 15.93 -14.87 -23.20
CA ASP A 224 14.80 -15.52 -22.52
C ASP A 224 13.51 -15.32 -23.33
N GLU A 225 12.80 -16.41 -23.61
CA GLU A 225 11.61 -16.40 -24.46
C GLU A 225 10.45 -15.64 -23.83
N ASP A 226 10.21 -15.83 -22.53
CA ASP A 226 9.09 -15.19 -21.84
C ASP A 226 9.33 -13.68 -21.72
N ILE A 227 10.57 -13.26 -21.41
CA ILE A 227 10.95 -11.84 -21.37
C ILE A 227 10.86 -11.20 -22.76
N ARG A 228 11.25 -11.92 -23.82
CA ARG A 228 11.13 -11.42 -25.19
C ARG A 228 9.68 -11.23 -25.60
N GLU A 229 8.81 -12.19 -25.29
CA GLU A 229 7.38 -12.12 -25.61
C GLU A 229 6.74 -10.85 -25.02
N ILE A 230 6.99 -10.53 -23.73
CA ILE A 230 6.40 -9.32 -23.12
C ILE A 230 6.92 -8.03 -23.77
N GLY A 231 8.19 -8.00 -24.18
CA GLY A 231 8.77 -6.88 -24.91
C GLY A 231 8.09 -6.66 -26.25
N GLU A 232 7.95 -7.72 -27.04
CA GLU A 232 7.30 -7.69 -28.36
C GLU A 232 5.82 -7.31 -28.26
N MET A 233 5.08 -7.90 -27.32
CA MET A 233 3.67 -7.57 -27.06
C MET A 233 3.49 -6.08 -26.80
N TYR A 234 4.32 -5.50 -25.92
CA TYR A 234 4.21 -4.10 -25.57
C TYR A 234 4.58 -3.16 -26.73
N LEU A 235 5.61 -3.51 -27.52
CA LEU A 235 5.99 -2.73 -28.71
C LEU A 235 4.87 -2.68 -29.76
N VAL A 236 4.14 -3.79 -29.95
CA VAL A 236 2.97 -3.83 -30.83
C VAL A 236 1.84 -2.95 -30.28
N GLU A 237 1.53 -3.02 -28.99
CA GLU A 237 0.53 -2.14 -28.37
C GLU A 237 0.88 -0.66 -28.52
N TYR A 238 2.15 -0.31 -28.34
CA TYR A 238 2.63 1.07 -28.43
C TYR A 238 2.48 1.66 -29.84
N GLN A 239 2.75 0.88 -30.88
CA GLN A 239 2.62 1.31 -32.28
C GLN A 239 1.17 1.61 -32.70
N ASN A 240 0.20 1.09 -31.94
CA ASN A 240 -1.23 1.25 -32.22
C ASN A 240 -1.88 2.43 -31.45
N ARG A 241 -1.10 3.21 -30.69
CA ARG A 241 -1.56 4.39 -29.93
C ARG A 241 -1.11 5.69 -30.58
#